data_AF-A0A1E3QD66-F1
#
_entry.id   AF-A0A1E3QD66-F1
#
_cell.length_a   1.000
_cell.length_b   1.000
_cell.length_c   1.000
_cell.angle_alpha   90.00
_cell.angle_beta   90.00
_cell.angle_gamma   90.00
#
_symmetry.space_group_name_H-M   'P 1'
#
loop_
_entity.id
_entity.type
_entity.pdbx_description
1 polymer ?
#
loop_
_entity_poly.entity_id
_entity_poly.type
_entity_poly.pdbx_seq_one_letter_code
_entity_poly.pdbx_strand_id
1 'polypeptide(L)'
;MPLLPYEGRLNIALESLKNDKDLSIRAAAKIYNVSYTALYNRRNGRTARRDTTPNSQKLTKLEEEALVSATRHALVSTGPPTSYGAVQSSVRVFLANTTTSELTAKIRRLFASGLSSYGI
;
A
#
# COMPACT_ATOMS: atom_id res chain seq x y z
N MET A 1 3.38 24.76 -18.34
CA MET A 1 3.25 23.96 -17.11
C MET A 1 1.88 23.30 -17.11
N PRO A 2 1.76 21.96 -17.08
CA PRO A 2 0.47 21.30 -16.93
C PRO A 2 -0.10 21.57 -15.53
N LEU A 3 -1.39 21.89 -15.44
CA LEU A 3 -2.07 22.30 -14.19
C LEU A 3 -2.36 21.15 -13.22
N LEU A 4 -2.28 19.90 -13.69
CA LEU A 4 -2.64 18.71 -12.93
C LEU A 4 -1.47 17.74 -12.76
N PRO A 5 -1.44 16.99 -11.64
CA PRO A 5 -0.54 15.85 -11.47
C PRO A 5 -0.64 14.87 -12.64
N TYR A 6 0.42 14.10 -12.88
CA TYR A 6 0.50 13.19 -14.03
C TYR A 6 -0.67 12.19 -14.10
N GLU A 7 -1.04 11.56 -12.97
CA GLU A 7 -2.19 10.65 -12.91
C GLU A 7 -3.54 11.38 -13.11
N GLY A 8 -3.64 12.66 -12.71
CA GLY A 8 -4.84 13.46 -12.99
C GLY A 8 -5.05 13.68 -14.49
N ARG A 9 -3.97 13.93 -15.23
CA ARG A 9 -4.02 14.05 -16.69
C ARG A 9 -4.37 12.74 -17.38
N LEU A 10 -3.90 11.61 -16.84
CA LEU A 10 -4.29 10.29 -17.33
C LEU A 10 -5.79 10.05 -17.15
N ASN A 11 -6.35 10.41 -16.00
CA ASN A 11 -7.78 10.24 -15.73
C ASN A 11 -8.65 11.07 -16.69
N ILE A 12 -8.32 12.35 -16.89
CA ILE A 12 -9.03 13.20 -17.85
C ILE A 12 -8.90 12.62 -19.26
N ALA A 13 -7.70 12.20 -19.68
CA ALA A 13 -7.51 11.62 -21.00
C ALA A 13 -8.30 10.33 -21.21
N LEU A 14 -8.51 9.52 -20.16
CA LEU A 14 -9.38 8.34 -20.21
C LEU A 14 -10.86 8.70 -20.29
N GLU A 15 -11.30 9.74 -19.58
CA GLU A 15 -12.67 10.26 -19.68
C GLU A 15 -12.95 10.78 -21.09
N SER A 16 -12.03 11.54 -21.67
CA SER A 16 -12.17 12.03 -23.05
C SER A 16 -12.24 10.89 -24.07
N LEU A 17 -11.44 9.83 -23.90
CA LEU A 17 -11.53 8.63 -24.76
C LEU A 17 -12.85 7.85 -24.61
N LYS A 18 -13.55 8.00 -23.48
CA LYS A 18 -14.87 7.39 -23.28
C LYS A 18 -15.97 8.24 -23.92
N ASN A 19 -15.85 9.56 -23.83
CA ASN A 19 -16.83 10.50 -24.35
C ASN A 19 -16.74 10.65 -25.88
N ASP A 20 -15.53 10.70 -26.42
CA ASP A 20 -15.27 10.87 -27.86
C ASP A 20 -14.81 9.55 -28.50
N LYS A 21 -15.68 8.91 -29.27
CA LYS A 21 -15.38 7.64 -29.95
C LYS A 21 -14.36 7.77 -31.09
N ASP A 22 -14.25 8.96 -31.68
CA ASP A 22 -13.32 9.26 -32.78
C ASP A 22 -11.92 9.64 -32.27
N LEU A 23 -11.77 9.88 -30.96
CA LEU A 23 -10.50 10.25 -30.37
C LEU A 23 -9.59 9.02 -30.21
N SER A 24 -8.46 9.03 -30.92
CA SER A 24 -7.46 7.96 -30.74
C SER A 24 -6.66 8.14 -29.45
N ILE A 25 -6.17 7.02 -28.88
CA ILE A 25 -5.26 7.03 -27.71
C ILE A 25 -4.03 7.92 -27.95
N ARG A 26 -3.49 7.91 -29.18
CA ARG A 26 -2.33 8.75 -29.54
C ARG A 26 -2.68 10.24 -29.55
N ALA A 27 -3.85 10.60 -30.06
CA ALA A 27 -4.33 11.97 -30.06
C ALA A 27 -4.58 12.46 -28.62
N ALA A 28 -5.27 11.67 -27.80
CA ALA A 28 -5.50 11.97 -26.39
C ALA A 28 -4.17 12.14 -25.62
N ALA A 29 -3.21 11.23 -25.83
CA ALA A 29 -1.89 11.33 -25.20
C ALA A 29 -1.18 12.64 -25.54
N LYS A 30 -1.28 13.11 -26.79
CA LYS A 30 -0.70 14.38 -27.24
C LYS A 30 -1.42 15.59 -26.64
N ILE A 31 -2.76 15.60 -26.64
CA ILE A 31 -3.58 16.70 -26.12
C ILE A 31 -3.32 16.89 -24.61
N TYR A 32 -3.32 15.80 -23.84
CA TYR A 32 -3.15 15.84 -22.39
C TYR A 32 -1.69 15.72 -21.93
N ASN A 33 -0.73 15.68 -22.86
CA ASN A 33 0.70 15.57 -22.60
C ASN A 33 1.05 14.40 -21.65
N VAL A 34 0.51 13.22 -21.92
CA VAL A 34 0.76 11.98 -21.17
C VAL A 34 1.41 10.94 -22.07
N SER A 35 2.13 9.97 -21.49
CA SER A 35 2.69 8.88 -22.27
C SER A 35 1.57 8.01 -22.86
N TYR A 36 1.70 7.69 -24.14
CA TYR A 36 0.83 6.72 -24.82
C TYR A 36 0.78 5.37 -24.08
N THR A 37 1.92 4.86 -23.62
CA THR A 37 2.00 3.56 -22.95
C THR A 37 1.28 3.56 -21.61
N ALA A 38 1.38 4.66 -20.86
CA ALA A 38 0.66 4.83 -19.60
C ALA A 38 -0.85 4.91 -19.83
N LEU A 39 -1.30 5.69 -20.82
CA LEU A 39 -2.71 5.82 -21.19
C LEU A 39 -3.31 4.48 -21.65
N TYR A 40 -2.59 3.76 -22.52
CA TYR A 40 -2.99 2.43 -23.00
C TYR A 40 -3.13 1.43 -21.86
N ASN A 41 -2.14 1.37 -20.96
CA ASN A 41 -2.19 0.49 -19.80
C ASN A 41 -3.37 0.80 -18.87
N ARG A 42 -3.62 2.08 -18.58
CA ARG A 42 -4.76 2.51 -17.75
C ARG A 42 -6.10 2.17 -18.39
N ARG A 43 -6.23 2.35 -19.71
CA ARG A 43 -7.42 1.95 -20.48
C ARG A 43 -7.68 0.44 -20.37
N ASN A 44 -6.62 -0.35 -20.34
CA ASN A 44 -6.68 -1.81 -20.17
C ASN A 44 -6.80 -2.26 -18.70
N GLY A 45 -7.09 -1.35 -17.77
CA GLY A 45 -7.34 -1.68 -16.37
C GLY A 45 -6.10 -1.81 -15.48
N ARG A 46 -4.89 -1.50 -15.99
CA ARG A 46 -3.69 -1.47 -15.13
C ARG A 46 -3.72 -0.21 -14.27
N THR A 47 -3.74 -0.38 -12.96
CA THR A 47 -3.68 0.72 -11.98
C THR A 47 -2.26 1.23 -11.77
N ALA A 48 -2.12 2.39 -11.12
CA ALA A 48 -0.81 2.94 -10.80
C ALA A 48 -0.11 2.06 -9.77
N ARG A 49 1.23 1.99 -9.82
CA ARG A 49 1.99 1.15 -8.88
C ARG A 49 1.70 1.50 -7.42
N ARG A 50 1.42 2.77 -7.12
CA ARG A 50 1.00 3.25 -5.80
C ARG A 50 -0.35 2.70 -5.32
N ASP A 51 -1.24 2.36 -6.26
CA ASP A 51 -2.60 1.89 -6.02
C ASP A 51 -2.68 0.36 -6.18
N THR A 52 -1.61 -0.27 -6.65
CA THR A 52 -1.52 -1.73 -6.82
C THR A 52 -1.00 -2.38 -5.53
N THR A 53 -1.67 -3.44 -5.10
CA THR A 53 -1.20 -4.29 -4.00
C THR A 53 0.11 -4.98 -4.37
N PRO A 54 1.18 -4.89 -3.55
CA PRO A 54 2.42 -5.59 -3.84
C PRO A 54 2.24 -7.11 -3.70
N ASN A 55 2.84 -7.89 -4.62
CA ASN A 55 2.71 -9.35 -4.66
C ASN A 55 3.14 -10.06 -3.37
N SER A 56 4.00 -9.44 -2.57
CA SER A 56 4.50 -9.98 -1.30
C SER A 56 3.82 -9.39 -0.07
N GLN A 57 2.63 -8.79 -0.21
CA GLN A 57 1.86 -8.30 0.93
C GLN A 57 1.43 -9.48 1.82
N LYS A 58 1.99 -9.56 3.03
CA LYS A 58 1.67 -10.61 4.02
C LYS A 58 0.53 -10.23 4.96
N LEU A 59 0.29 -8.92 5.11
CA LEU A 59 -0.69 -8.34 6.02
C LEU A 59 -1.73 -7.58 5.23
N THR A 60 -3.02 -7.76 5.53
CA THR A 60 -4.07 -6.94 4.92
C THR A 60 -3.98 -5.51 5.46
N LYS A 61 -4.58 -4.56 4.76
CA LYS A 61 -4.60 -3.15 5.20
C LYS A 61 -5.15 -2.98 6.64
N LEU A 62 -6.18 -3.75 6.99
CA LEU A 62 -6.74 -3.76 8.35
C LEU A 62 -5.76 -4.32 9.37
N GLU A 63 -5.03 -5.37 9.02
CA GLU A 63 -4.00 -5.96 9.88
C GLU A 63 -2.83 -5.00 10.11
N GLU A 64 -2.40 -4.29 9.06
CA GLU A 64 -1.38 -3.24 9.16
C GLU A 64 -1.86 -2.06 10.03
N GLU A 65 -3.09 -1.59 9.83
CA GLU A 65 -3.69 -0.52 10.64
C GLU A 65 -3.81 -0.93 12.12
N ALA A 66 -4.21 -2.18 12.39
CA ALA A 66 -4.26 -2.73 13.74
C ALA A 66 -2.88 -2.83 14.39
N LEU A 67 -1.84 -3.18 13.63
CA LEU A 67 -0.46 -3.20 14.12
C LEU A 67 0.06 -1.78 14.41
N VAL A 68 -0.22 -0.82 13.53
CA VAL A 68 0.17 0.59 13.72
C VAL A 68 -0.54 1.19 14.93
N SER A 69 -1.84 0.90 15.12
CA SER A 69 -2.59 1.38 16.28
C SER A 69 -2.07 0.73 17.57
N ALA A 70 -1.90 -0.59 17.60
CA ALA A 70 -1.31 -1.32 18.73
C ALA A 70 0.07 -0.76 19.10
N THR A 71 0.92 -0.50 18.10
CA THR A 71 2.23 0.11 18.32
C THR A 71 2.07 1.49 18.92
N ARG A 72 1.27 2.39 18.32
CA ARG A 72 1.04 3.74 18.84
C ARG A 72 0.55 3.73 20.29
N HIS A 73 -0.41 2.86 20.62
CA HIS A 73 -0.92 2.71 21.99
C HIS A 73 0.16 2.24 22.96
N ALA A 74 0.99 1.28 22.56
CA ALA A 74 2.05 0.77 23.42
C ALA A 74 3.17 1.81 23.63
N LEU A 75 3.50 2.63 22.63
CA LEU A 75 4.50 3.71 22.75
C LEU A 75 4.08 4.82 23.72
N VAL A 76 2.77 5.00 23.94
CA VAL A 76 2.27 5.94 24.96
C VAL A 76 2.56 5.42 26.38
N SER A 77 2.63 4.11 26.60
CA SER A 77 2.93 3.55 27.93
C SER A 77 4.41 3.24 28.15
N THR A 78 5.18 2.95 27.09
CA THR A 78 6.60 2.56 27.18
C THR A 78 7.59 3.64 26.72
N GLY A 79 7.12 4.71 26.10
CA GLY A 79 7.95 5.73 25.45
C GLY A 79 8.31 5.36 23.99
N PRO A 80 9.01 6.24 23.25
CA PRO A 80 9.36 5.99 21.85
C PRO A 80 10.27 4.75 21.72
N PRO A 81 10.05 3.89 20.71
CA PRO A 81 10.77 2.64 20.61
C PRO A 81 12.17 2.92 20.07
N THR A 82 13.18 2.52 20.84
CA THR A 82 14.59 2.67 20.45
C THR A 82 15.07 1.54 19.52
N SER A 83 14.31 0.45 19.38
CA SER A 83 14.67 -0.69 18.54
C SER A 83 13.45 -1.54 18.11
N TYR A 84 13.65 -2.37 17.09
CA TYR A 84 12.66 -3.36 16.64
C TYR A 84 12.22 -4.33 17.75
N GLY A 85 13.17 -4.77 18.60
CA GLY A 85 12.86 -5.67 19.73
C GLY A 85 11.95 -5.01 20.78
N ALA A 86 12.07 -3.70 20.98
CA ALA A 86 11.18 -2.94 21.86
C ALA A 86 9.76 -2.87 21.28
N VAL A 87 9.63 -2.66 19.97
CA VAL A 87 8.33 -2.70 19.26
C VAL A 87 7.71 -4.10 19.40
N GLN A 88 8.48 -5.15 19.14
CA GLN A 88 7.99 -6.54 19.22
C GLN A 88 7.50 -6.90 20.63
N SER A 89 8.25 -6.54 21.67
CA SER A 89 7.86 -6.77 23.06
C SER A 89 6.59 -6.01 23.44
N SER A 90 6.52 -4.74 23.04
CA SER A 90 5.37 -3.86 23.30
C SER A 90 4.09 -4.38 22.63
N VAL A 91 4.19 -4.79 21.36
CA VAL A 91 3.07 -5.39 20.61
C VAL A 91 2.67 -6.73 21.21
N ARG A 92 3.63 -7.56 21.65
CA ARG A 92 3.34 -8.86 22.28
C ARG A 92 2.54 -8.71 23.58
N VAL A 93 2.90 -7.73 24.42
CA VAL A 93 2.17 -7.41 25.66
C VAL A 93 0.77 -6.90 25.34
N PHE A 94 0.63 -6.00 24.37
CA PHE A 94 -0.67 -5.48 23.93
C PHE A 94 -1.59 -6.60 23.43
N LEU A 95 -1.07 -7.48 22.56
CA LEU A 95 -1.83 -8.61 22.02
C LEU A 95 -2.22 -9.64 23.09
N ALA A 96 -1.42 -9.81 24.15
CA ALA A 96 -1.79 -10.67 25.27
C ALA A 96 -3.01 -10.14 26.04
N ASN A 97 -3.26 -8.84 25.97
CA ASN A 97 -4.38 -8.16 26.63
C ASN A 97 -5.61 -8.01 25.71
N THR A 98 -5.47 -8.25 24.40
CA THR A 98 -6.58 -8.17 23.43
C THR A 98 -6.96 -9.55 22.91
N THR A 99 -8.21 -9.97 23.10
CA THR A 99 -8.74 -11.31 22.80
C THR A 99 -8.97 -11.62 21.31
N THR A 100 -8.22 -11.02 20.38
CA THR A 100 -8.34 -11.30 18.94
C THR A 100 -7.36 -12.40 18.52
N SER A 101 -7.87 -13.63 18.53
CA SER A 101 -7.12 -14.87 18.30
C SER A 101 -6.49 -14.97 16.90
N GLU A 102 -7.14 -14.43 15.87
CA GLU A 102 -6.70 -14.57 14.47
C GLU A 102 -5.48 -13.69 14.12
N LEU A 103 -5.53 -12.40 14.48
CA LEU A 103 -4.40 -11.47 14.29
C LEU A 103 -3.18 -11.93 15.08
N THR A 104 -3.41 -12.33 16.33
CA THR A 104 -2.36 -12.82 17.22
C THR A 104 -1.69 -14.08 16.67
N ALA A 105 -2.44 -15.02 16.09
CA ALA A 105 -1.89 -16.22 15.46
C ALA A 105 -1.08 -15.92 14.20
N LYS A 106 -1.54 -15.00 13.35
CA LYS A 106 -0.85 -14.61 12.11
C LYS A 106 0.44 -13.84 12.41
N ILE A 107 0.40 -12.92 13.36
CA ILE A 107 1.56 -12.18 13.86
C ILE A 107 2.60 -13.15 14.46
N ARG A 108 2.17 -14.13 15.28
CA ARG A 108 3.07 -15.18 15.81
C ARG A 108 3.76 -15.99 14.70
N ARG A 109 3.04 -16.39 13.65
CA ARG A 109 3.63 -17.11 12.48
C ARG A 109 4.62 -16.24 11.70
N LEU A 110 4.34 -14.95 11.54
CA LEU A 110 5.25 -14.01 10.86
C LEU A 110 6.56 -13.82 11.64
N PHE A 111 6.49 -13.68 12.98
CA PHE A 111 7.69 -13.58 13.80
C PHE A 111 8.47 -14.91 13.89
N ALA A 112 7.79 -16.05 13.91
CA ALA A 112 8.45 -17.36 13.93
C ALA A 112 9.19 -17.69 12.62
N SER A 113 8.68 -17.22 11.47
CA SER A 113 9.33 -17.40 10.16
C SER A 113 10.49 -16.44 9.89
N GLY A 114 10.71 -15.44 10.74
CA GLY A 114 11.78 -14.44 10.61
C GLY A 114 13.14 -14.84 11.23
N LEU A 115 13.23 -15.98 11.92
CA LEU A 115 14.45 -16.41 12.64
C LEU A 115 15.28 -17.49 11.93
N SER A 116 14.95 -17.88 10.70
CA SER A 116 15.62 -19.01 10.03
C SER A 116 16.44 -18.67 8.76
N SER A 117 16.65 -17.38 8.41
CA SER A 117 17.33 -17.04 7.14
C SER A 117 18.42 -15.96 7.21
N TYR A 118 18.82 -15.51 8.38
CA TYR A 118 20.07 -14.74 8.51
C TYR A 118 21.01 -15.50 9.43
N GLY A 119 21.71 -16.46 8.84
CA GLY A 119 22.95 -16.97 9.41
C GLY A 119 24.04 -15.93 9.17
N ILE A 120 24.48 -15.31 10.27
CA ILE A 120 25.86 -14.87 10.48
C ILE A 120 26.22 -15.36 11.88
#